data_AF-A0A7C9I2B0-F1
#
_entry.id   AF-A0A7C9I2B0-F1
#
_cell.length_a   1.000
_cell.length_b   1.000
_cell.length_c   1.000
_cell.angle_alpha   90.00
_cell.angle_beta   90.00
_cell.angle_gamma   90.00
#
_symmetry.space_group_name_H-M   'P 1'
#
loop_
_entity.id
_entity.type
_entity.pdbx_description
1 polymer ?
#
loop_
_entity_poly.entity_id
_entity_poly.type
_entity_poly.pdbx_seq_one_letter_code
_entity_poly.pdbx_strand_id
1 'polypeptide(L)'
;MSEGTFPTEALDKRSLGEHIAVHLQTLLLDGQLRPGDTLPSQRELAQRYGTSVAAVREAISILSASGVVDARPGRGTVVLPVTQQAPSINLWLGAVHDEVEARAFLDTRQVLEHYTIAQAARHAGPEQHAELLEHLHTMRDVQGDPESFIQADLALHLAVAQAAGNPVVLRLLRAIHMPLANLLRAVSTELLQGGRFPALYATHEDIIHGIVRGDAAEATRAFDRMLDQTTEGGTLERALGGGAAPEPPLGIGFLEDLQWNLTRLIGPMADVLIPEAASELGVDPGGLTRTHLDRYLAALARQLPGAKQAEWQALAELLEKRYR
;
A
#
# COMPACT_ATOMS: atom_id res chain seq x y z
N MET A 1 -44.20 27.17 14.27
CA MET A 1 -42.92 27.88 14.16
C MET A 1 -41.92 26.88 13.59
N SER A 2 -41.41 27.14 12.38
CA SER A 2 -40.49 26.25 11.68
C SER A 2 -39.12 26.32 12.36
N GLU A 3 -38.64 25.20 12.92
CA GLU A 3 -37.22 25.07 13.24
C GLU A 3 -36.43 25.04 11.93
N GLY A 4 -35.53 26.00 11.75
CA GLY A 4 -34.66 26.06 10.58
C GLY A 4 -33.58 25.00 10.73
N THR A 5 -33.61 23.99 9.86
CA THR A 5 -32.50 23.04 9.70
C THR A 5 -31.28 23.80 9.17
N PHE A 6 -30.17 23.82 9.92
CA PHE A 6 -28.88 24.30 9.42
C PHE A 6 -28.24 23.18 8.57
N PRO A 7 -28.12 23.31 7.25
CA PRO A 7 -27.34 22.37 6.46
C PRO A 7 -25.86 22.68 6.70
N THR A 8 -25.11 21.68 7.17
CA THR A 8 -23.65 21.72 7.25
C THR A 8 -23.11 20.78 6.19
N GLU A 9 -22.56 21.33 5.11
CA GLU A 9 -21.70 20.59 4.19
C GLU A 9 -20.32 20.42 4.83
N ALA A 10 -19.72 19.24 4.65
CA ALA A 10 -18.41 18.93 5.21
C ALA A 10 -17.32 19.75 4.52
N LEU A 11 -16.54 20.50 5.31
CA LEU A 11 -15.35 21.20 4.84
C LEU A 11 -14.19 20.20 4.74
N ASP A 12 -13.77 19.87 3.52
CA ASP A 12 -12.50 19.20 3.27
C ASP A 12 -11.39 20.26 3.16
N LYS A 13 -10.58 20.35 4.22
CA LYS A 13 -9.32 21.09 4.25
C LYS A 13 -8.40 20.32 5.18
N ARG A 14 -7.35 19.71 4.63
CA ARG A 14 -6.29 19.09 5.46
C ARG A 14 -5.90 19.99 6.60
N SER A 15 -5.80 19.42 7.79
CA SER A 15 -5.40 20.17 8.95
C SER A 15 -3.94 20.58 8.79
N LEU A 16 -3.58 21.71 9.38
CA LEU A 16 -2.19 22.15 9.38
C LEU A 16 -1.28 21.16 10.14
N GLY A 17 -1.86 20.32 11.03
CA GLY A 17 -1.15 19.23 11.69
C GLY A 17 -0.80 18.09 10.75
N GLU A 18 -1.70 17.70 9.85
CA GLU A 18 -1.43 16.67 8.84
C GLU A 18 -0.26 17.07 7.93
N HIS A 19 -0.23 18.33 7.45
CA HIS A 19 0.89 18.84 6.65
C HIS A 19 2.24 18.77 7.38
N ILE A 20 2.25 19.07 8.67
CA ILE A 20 3.47 19.02 9.49
C ILE A 20 3.93 17.58 9.70
N ALA A 21 2.99 16.65 9.91
CA ALA A 21 3.30 15.22 10.04
C ALA A 21 3.92 14.66 8.76
N VAL A 22 3.38 15.02 7.60
CA VAL A 22 3.92 14.62 6.29
C VAL A 22 5.33 15.16 6.11
N HIS A 23 5.57 16.44 6.40
CA HIS A 23 6.91 17.03 6.26
C HIS A 23 7.94 16.32 7.15
N LEU A 24 7.61 16.05 8.42
CA LEU A 24 8.50 15.33 9.34
C LEU A 24 8.81 13.90 8.86
N GLN A 25 7.85 13.20 8.25
CA GLN A 25 8.09 11.88 7.63
C GLN A 25 9.01 11.98 6.41
N THR A 26 8.86 13.00 5.58
CA THR A 26 9.76 13.25 4.44
C THR A 26 11.19 13.45 4.92
N LEU A 27 11.41 14.25 5.95
CA LEU A 27 12.74 14.45 6.54
C LEU A 27 13.37 13.14 7.04
N LEU A 28 12.56 12.20 7.56
CA LEU A 28 13.02 10.87 7.97
C LEU A 28 13.43 10.01 6.76
N LEU A 29 12.62 10.02 5.69
CA LEU A 29 12.89 9.26 4.46
C LEU A 29 14.13 9.77 3.72
N ASP A 30 14.33 11.09 3.72
CA ASP A 30 15.49 11.75 3.11
C ASP A 30 16.75 11.64 4.00
N GLY A 31 16.65 11.00 5.16
CA GLY A 31 17.74 10.80 6.12
C GLY A 31 18.17 12.07 6.88
N GLN A 32 17.42 13.16 6.77
CA GLN A 32 17.64 14.41 7.49
C GLN A 32 17.20 14.34 8.96
N LEU A 33 16.21 13.49 9.25
CA LEU A 33 15.90 12.97 10.58
C LEU A 33 16.28 11.49 10.62
N ARG A 34 16.85 11.04 11.73
CA ARG A 34 17.27 9.65 11.93
C ARG A 34 16.56 9.05 13.14
N PRO A 35 16.34 7.72 13.15
CA PRO A 35 15.97 7.01 14.35
C PRO A 35 16.83 7.39 15.56
N GLY A 36 16.17 7.67 16.69
CA GLY A 36 16.81 8.13 17.92
C GLY A 36 16.97 9.65 18.02
N ASP A 37 16.77 10.41 16.93
CA ASP A 37 16.78 11.88 16.99
C ASP A 37 15.59 12.38 17.83
N THR A 38 15.82 13.45 18.59
CA THR A 38 14.76 14.11 19.35
C THR A 38 14.26 15.31 18.55
N LEU A 39 12.95 15.35 18.27
CA LEU A 39 12.33 16.50 17.63
C LEU A 39 12.41 17.73 18.55
N PRO A 40 12.52 18.94 17.98
CA PRO A 40 12.34 20.18 18.74
C PRO A 40 11.01 20.18 19.50
N SER A 41 10.92 20.97 20.56
CA SER A 41 9.69 21.05 21.36
C SER A 41 8.51 21.50 20.51
N GLN A 42 7.28 21.15 20.91
CA GLN A 42 6.07 21.53 20.16
C GLN A 42 5.95 23.04 19.92
N ARG A 43 6.45 23.85 20.86
CA ARG A 43 6.50 25.31 20.73
C ARG A 43 7.52 25.77 19.70
N GLU A 44 8.71 25.18 19.67
CA GLU A 44 9.74 25.50 18.69
C GLU A 44 9.33 25.05 17.29
N LEU A 45 8.75 23.85 17.17
CA LEU A 45 8.18 23.38 15.90
C LEU A 45 7.09 24.34 15.44
N ALA A 46 6.17 24.76 16.33
CA ALA A 46 5.12 25.71 15.97
C ALA A 46 5.70 27.03 15.44
N GLN A 47 6.77 27.52 16.06
CA GLN A 47 7.49 28.71 15.59
C GLN A 47 8.16 28.50 14.23
N ARG A 48 8.86 27.37 14.03
CA ARG A 48 9.55 27.04 12.77
C ARG A 48 8.58 26.86 11.59
N TYR A 49 7.43 26.26 11.86
CA TYR A 49 6.38 26.04 10.87
C TYR A 49 5.40 27.23 10.73
N GLY A 50 5.57 28.29 11.55
CA GLY A 50 4.68 29.46 11.51
C GLY A 50 3.22 29.14 11.85
N THR A 51 2.98 28.20 12.77
CA THR A 51 1.66 27.64 13.08
C THR A 51 1.31 27.70 14.57
N SER A 52 0.11 27.19 14.94
CA SER A 52 -0.29 26.96 16.33
C SER A 52 0.33 25.69 16.92
N VAL A 53 0.55 25.70 18.24
CA VAL A 53 0.99 24.50 18.98
C VAL A 53 -0.04 23.37 18.88
N ALA A 54 -1.33 23.68 18.70
CA ALA A 54 -2.37 22.68 18.53
C ALA A 54 -2.18 21.87 17.24
N ALA A 55 -1.85 22.52 16.13
CA ALA A 55 -1.54 21.85 14.87
C ALA A 55 -0.29 20.97 14.97
N VAL A 56 0.77 21.42 15.66
CA VAL A 56 1.96 20.59 15.89
C VAL A 56 1.65 19.39 16.80
N ARG A 57 0.81 19.59 17.82
CA ARG A 57 0.39 18.49 18.70
C ARG A 57 -0.40 17.43 17.93
N GLU A 58 -1.28 17.86 17.03
CA GLU A 58 -1.99 16.99 16.10
C GLU A 58 -1.02 16.23 15.20
N ALA A 59 -0.02 16.91 14.61
CA ALA A 59 1.02 16.27 13.81
C ALA A 59 1.76 15.16 14.57
N ILE A 60 2.19 15.45 15.81
CA ILE A 60 2.89 14.48 16.66
C ILE A 60 1.96 13.33 17.06
N SER A 61 0.67 13.59 17.26
CA SER A 61 -0.33 12.55 17.55
C SER A 61 -0.47 11.59 16.36
N ILE A 62 -0.54 12.12 15.14
CA ILE A 62 -0.58 11.32 13.90
C ILE A 62 0.67 10.46 13.78
N LEU A 63 1.85 11.05 13.96
CA LEU A 63 3.14 10.34 13.88
C LEU A 63 3.32 9.30 14.97
N SER A 64 2.75 9.54 16.16
CA SER A 64 2.82 8.59 17.27
C SER A 64 1.88 7.41 17.04
N ALA A 65 0.69 7.66 16.50
CA ALA A 65 -0.25 6.61 16.12
C ALA A 65 0.30 5.72 14.98
N SER A 66 1.09 6.29 14.06
CA SER A 66 1.74 5.54 12.98
C SER A 66 3.09 4.90 13.35
N GLY A 67 3.50 4.98 14.62
CA GLY A 67 4.74 4.36 15.10
C GLY A 67 6.02 5.03 14.62
N VAL A 68 5.94 6.26 14.08
CA VAL A 68 7.10 7.03 13.60
C VAL A 68 7.81 7.74 14.75
N VAL A 69 7.08 8.15 15.79
CA VAL A 69 7.65 8.83 16.97
C VAL A 69 7.04 8.34 18.29
N ASP A 70 7.80 8.45 19.37
CA ASP A 70 7.33 8.27 20.76
C ASP A 70 7.35 9.62 21.49
N ALA A 71 6.17 10.12 21.87
CA ALA A 71 6.00 11.38 22.57
C ALA A 71 5.69 11.14 24.05
N ARG A 72 6.67 11.38 24.94
CA ARG A 72 6.49 11.20 26.39
C ARG A 72 6.49 12.53 27.15
N PRO A 73 5.56 12.72 28.11
CA PRO A 73 5.59 13.88 29.00
C PRO A 73 6.96 14.01 29.69
N GLY A 74 7.61 15.17 29.52
CA GLY A 74 8.90 15.48 30.16
C GLY A 74 10.17 14.91 29.49
N ARG A 75 10.07 14.07 28.45
CA ARG A 75 11.24 13.55 27.70
C ARG A 75 11.31 14.02 26.24
N GLY A 76 10.30 14.72 25.74
CA GLY A 76 10.24 15.18 24.34
C GLY A 76 9.67 14.12 23.41
N THR A 77 9.80 14.36 22.11
CA THR A 77 9.32 13.46 21.04
C THR A 77 10.52 12.86 20.33
N VAL A 78 10.68 11.54 20.42
CA VAL A 78 11.84 10.81 19.86
C VAL A 78 11.41 10.07 18.61
N VAL A 79 12.20 10.17 17.54
CA VAL A 79 12.00 9.42 16.30
C VAL A 79 12.30 7.95 16.55
N LEU A 80 11.35 7.07 16.26
CA LEU A 80 11.51 5.63 16.44
C LEU A 80 12.29 5.03 15.26
N PRO A 81 13.03 3.92 15.48
CA PRO A 81 13.55 3.14 14.38
C PRO A 81 12.40 2.69 13.49
N VAL A 82 12.62 2.69 12.17
CA VAL A 82 11.70 2.06 11.21
C VAL A 82 11.72 0.56 11.48
N THR A 83 11.02 0.11 12.51
CA THR A 83 10.90 -1.28 12.90
C THR A 83 9.79 -1.91 12.07
N GLN A 84 10.14 -2.81 11.13
CA GLN A 84 9.33 -3.88 10.50
C GLN A 84 7.87 -3.61 10.03
N GLN A 85 7.34 -2.42 10.27
CA GLN A 85 6.05 -1.86 9.94
C GLN A 85 6.36 -0.61 9.11
N ALA A 86 6.83 -0.78 7.88
CA ALA A 86 7.13 0.36 7.01
C ALA A 86 5.82 0.86 6.35
N PRO A 87 5.34 2.07 6.65
CA PRO A 87 4.13 2.61 6.03
C PRO A 87 4.40 3.23 4.65
N SER A 88 5.63 3.21 4.12
CA SER A 88 5.99 3.99 2.91
C SER A 88 5.56 3.36 1.58
N ILE A 89 5.58 2.03 1.43
CA ILE A 89 5.10 1.35 0.22
C ILE A 89 3.59 1.12 0.28
N ASN A 90 3.05 0.79 1.46
CA ASN A 90 1.61 0.65 1.71
C ASN A 90 0.83 1.89 1.26
N LEU A 91 1.39 3.09 1.52
CA LEU A 91 0.77 4.37 1.15
C LEU A 91 0.89 4.69 -0.35
N TRP A 92 1.90 4.15 -1.04
CA TRP A 92 2.09 4.34 -2.50
C TRP A 92 1.19 3.42 -3.33
N LEU A 93 0.97 2.19 -2.87
CA LEU A 93 0.15 1.21 -3.57
C LEU A 93 -1.34 1.56 -3.58
N GLY A 94 -1.83 2.36 -2.61
CA GLY A 94 -3.24 2.76 -2.55
C GLY A 94 -4.18 1.62 -2.15
N ALA A 95 -5.48 1.89 -2.10
CA ALA A 95 -6.50 0.85 -1.93
C ALA A 95 -6.78 0.14 -3.27
N VAL A 96 -7.45 -1.01 -3.24
CA VAL A 96 -8.00 -1.63 -4.44
C VAL A 96 -9.36 -1.01 -4.74
N HIS A 97 -9.53 -0.43 -5.93
CA HIS A 97 -10.74 0.33 -6.31
C HIS A 97 -11.68 -0.45 -7.22
N ASP A 98 -11.15 -1.34 -8.05
CA ASP A 98 -11.92 -2.13 -9.02
C ASP A 98 -11.33 -3.53 -9.23
N GLU A 99 -12.03 -4.35 -10.04
CA GLU A 99 -11.61 -5.72 -10.33
C GLU A 99 -10.29 -5.80 -11.13
N VAL A 100 -10.01 -4.81 -11.98
CA VAL A 100 -8.79 -4.80 -12.79
C VAL A 100 -7.58 -4.59 -11.89
N GLU A 101 -7.67 -3.63 -10.98
CA GLU A 101 -6.65 -3.37 -9.98
C GLU A 101 -6.51 -4.54 -9.00
N ALA A 102 -7.64 -5.12 -8.55
CA ALA A 102 -7.64 -6.34 -7.72
C ALA A 102 -6.85 -7.47 -8.39
N ARG A 103 -7.09 -7.70 -9.69
CA ARG A 103 -6.38 -8.71 -10.47
C ARG A 103 -4.89 -8.39 -10.58
N ALA A 104 -4.52 -7.15 -10.88
CA ALA A 104 -3.12 -6.74 -10.97
C ALA A 104 -2.36 -6.92 -9.64
N PHE A 105 -3.02 -6.65 -8.51
CA PHE A 105 -2.45 -6.93 -7.19
C PHE A 105 -2.29 -8.43 -6.93
N LEU A 106 -3.28 -9.25 -7.31
CA LEU A 106 -3.20 -10.70 -7.18
C LEU A 106 -2.10 -11.30 -8.08
N ASP A 107 -1.95 -10.81 -9.30
CA ASP A 107 -0.86 -11.22 -10.22
C ASP A 107 0.51 -10.88 -9.63
N THR A 108 0.64 -9.67 -9.07
CA THR A 108 1.89 -9.25 -8.39
C THR A 108 2.17 -10.10 -7.16
N ARG A 109 1.14 -10.36 -6.34
CA ARG A 109 1.23 -11.26 -5.18
C ARG A 109 1.65 -12.66 -5.61
N GLN A 110 1.10 -13.19 -6.71
CA GLN A 110 1.44 -14.51 -7.23
C GLN A 110 2.94 -14.62 -7.55
N VAL A 111 3.52 -13.64 -8.26
CA VAL A 111 4.95 -13.64 -8.59
C VAL A 111 5.83 -13.64 -7.33
N LEU A 112 5.47 -12.85 -6.32
CA LEU A 112 6.23 -12.77 -5.07
C LEU A 112 6.11 -14.07 -4.26
N GLU A 113 4.90 -14.63 -4.15
CA GLU A 113 4.66 -15.86 -3.40
C GLU A 113 5.27 -17.09 -4.10
N HIS A 114 5.29 -17.14 -5.43
CA HIS A 114 6.02 -18.17 -6.18
C HIS A 114 7.50 -18.16 -5.82
N TYR A 115 8.11 -16.98 -5.78
CA TYR A 115 9.50 -16.84 -5.36
C TYR A 115 9.69 -17.31 -3.91
N THR A 116 8.88 -16.85 -2.96
CA THR A 116 9.04 -17.21 -1.54
C THR A 116 8.85 -18.71 -1.31
N ILE A 117 7.81 -19.32 -1.88
CA ILE A 117 7.55 -20.75 -1.79
C ILE A 117 8.72 -21.55 -2.35
N ALA A 118 9.21 -21.21 -3.54
CA ALA A 118 10.32 -21.92 -4.17
C ALA A 118 11.63 -21.78 -3.37
N GLN A 119 11.89 -20.60 -2.80
CA GLN A 119 13.06 -20.40 -1.94
C GLN A 119 12.92 -21.12 -0.60
N ALA A 120 11.75 -21.06 0.05
CA ALA A 120 11.49 -21.76 1.29
C ALA A 120 11.68 -23.28 1.10
N ALA A 121 11.13 -23.87 0.04
CA ALA A 121 11.32 -25.29 -0.27
C ALA A 121 12.80 -25.67 -0.49
N ARG A 122 13.63 -24.75 -0.99
CA ARG A 122 15.06 -25.01 -1.25
C ARG A 122 15.95 -24.82 -0.02
N HIS A 123 15.59 -23.90 0.87
CA HIS A 123 16.51 -23.36 1.87
C HIS A 123 16.02 -23.45 3.32
N ALA A 124 14.73 -23.69 3.56
CA ALA A 124 14.20 -23.81 4.90
C ALA A 124 14.80 -25.02 5.64
N GLY A 125 15.17 -24.81 6.89
CA GLY A 125 15.69 -25.84 7.77
C GLY A 125 14.63 -26.40 8.71
N PRO A 126 15.01 -27.37 9.57
CA PRO A 126 14.08 -28.01 10.51
C PRO A 126 13.34 -27.03 11.43
N GLU A 127 13.98 -25.94 11.85
CA GLU A 127 13.36 -24.90 12.68
C GLU A 127 12.25 -24.17 11.92
N GLN A 128 12.53 -23.71 10.69
CA GLN A 128 11.52 -23.05 9.85
C GLN A 128 10.40 -24.02 9.48
N HIS A 129 10.69 -25.31 9.24
CA HIS A 129 9.66 -26.30 8.99
C HIS A 129 8.71 -26.48 10.18
N ALA A 130 9.25 -26.49 11.41
CA ALA A 130 8.44 -26.56 12.62
C ALA A 130 7.53 -25.33 12.76
N GLU A 131 8.06 -24.12 12.53
CA GLU A 131 7.29 -22.87 12.55
C GLU A 131 6.15 -22.88 11.50
N LEU A 132 6.43 -23.31 10.27
CA LEU A 132 5.42 -23.40 9.21
C LEU A 132 4.29 -24.39 9.56
N LEU A 133 4.63 -25.53 10.15
CA LEU A 133 3.64 -26.52 10.60
C LEU A 133 2.81 -25.98 11.78
N GLU A 134 3.39 -25.20 12.69
CA GLU A 134 2.67 -24.54 13.78
C GLU A 134 1.66 -23.52 13.26
N HIS A 135 2.05 -22.70 12.27
CA HIS A 135 1.13 -21.78 11.60
C HIS A 135 0.00 -22.51 10.87
N LEU A 136 0.30 -23.64 10.21
CA LEU A 136 -0.71 -24.48 9.57
C LEU A 136 -1.70 -25.10 10.59
N HIS A 137 -1.22 -25.54 11.75
CA HIS A 137 -2.08 -26.02 12.83
C HIS A 137 -2.97 -24.90 13.39
N THR A 138 -2.39 -23.72 13.61
CA THR A 138 -3.14 -22.54 14.06
C THR A 138 -4.29 -22.22 13.11
N MET A 139 -4.04 -22.22 11.80
CA MET A 139 -5.07 -22.01 10.78
C MET A 139 -6.20 -23.05 10.88
N ARG A 140 -5.88 -24.31 11.14
CA ARG A 140 -6.87 -25.38 11.31
C ARG A 140 -7.77 -25.15 12.52
N ASP A 141 -7.19 -24.71 13.62
CA ASP A 141 -7.88 -24.57 14.90
C ASP A 141 -8.86 -23.38 14.88
N VAL A 142 -8.63 -22.39 14.02
CA VAL A 142 -9.49 -21.19 13.85
C VAL A 142 -10.52 -21.29 12.72
N GLN A 143 -10.68 -22.46 12.10
CA GLN A 143 -11.54 -22.67 10.92
C GLN A 143 -13.02 -22.26 11.05
N GLY A 144 -13.52 -22.13 12.29
CA GLY A 144 -14.90 -21.73 12.58
C GLY A 144 -15.11 -20.22 12.74
N ASP A 145 -14.03 -19.42 12.72
CA ASP A 145 -14.08 -17.97 12.90
C ASP A 145 -13.38 -17.26 11.73
N PRO A 146 -14.14 -16.57 10.84
CA PRO A 146 -13.58 -15.90 9.67
C PRO A 146 -12.46 -14.91 9.96
N GLU A 147 -12.59 -14.07 10.98
CA GLU A 147 -11.56 -13.06 11.25
C GLU A 147 -10.28 -13.72 11.76
N SER A 148 -10.38 -14.69 12.68
CA SER A 148 -9.21 -15.45 13.13
C SER A 148 -8.56 -16.25 12.01
N PHE A 149 -9.34 -16.82 11.08
CA PHE A 149 -8.80 -17.50 9.90
C PHE A 149 -7.99 -16.55 9.01
N ILE A 150 -8.50 -15.34 8.72
CA ILE A 150 -7.80 -14.35 7.90
C ILE A 150 -6.45 -13.96 8.53
N GLN A 151 -6.41 -13.81 9.85
CA GLN A 151 -5.16 -13.52 10.55
C GLN A 151 -4.16 -14.69 10.46
N ALA A 152 -4.65 -15.94 10.57
CA ALA A 152 -3.82 -17.14 10.46
C ALA A 152 -3.30 -17.35 9.02
N ASP A 153 -4.12 -17.08 8.00
CA ASP A 153 -3.77 -17.08 6.58
C ASP A 153 -2.63 -16.14 6.27
N LEU A 154 -2.76 -14.88 6.69
CA LEU A 154 -1.70 -13.89 6.56
C LEU A 154 -0.41 -14.32 7.28
N ALA A 155 -0.54 -14.78 8.53
CA ALA A 155 0.61 -15.18 9.31
C ALA A 155 1.39 -16.32 8.63
N LEU A 156 0.69 -17.30 8.06
CA LEU A 156 1.30 -18.42 7.34
C LEU A 156 2.05 -17.94 6.09
N HIS A 157 1.45 -17.08 5.26
CA HIS A 157 2.11 -16.51 4.08
C HIS A 157 3.37 -15.71 4.42
N LEU A 158 3.32 -14.90 5.49
CA LEU A 158 4.48 -14.15 5.97
C LEU A 158 5.57 -15.07 6.54
N ALA A 159 5.20 -16.17 7.20
CA ALA A 159 6.14 -17.17 7.68
C ALA A 159 6.87 -17.87 6.53
N VAL A 160 6.17 -18.21 5.43
CA VAL A 160 6.79 -18.74 4.20
C VAL A 160 7.78 -17.72 3.62
N ALA A 161 7.38 -16.46 3.52
CA ALA A 161 8.24 -15.37 3.06
C ALA A 161 9.48 -15.15 3.95
N GLN A 162 9.35 -15.37 5.26
CA GLN A 162 10.47 -15.33 6.19
C GLN A 162 11.40 -16.54 6.02
N ALA A 163 10.85 -17.74 5.86
CA ALA A 163 11.60 -18.96 5.58
C ALA A 163 12.36 -18.92 4.24
N ALA A 164 11.86 -18.15 3.27
CA ALA A 164 12.54 -17.87 2.01
C ALA A 164 13.86 -17.07 2.17
N GLY A 165 14.07 -16.40 3.31
CA GLY A 165 15.33 -15.74 3.64
C GLY A 165 15.61 -14.44 2.87
N ASN A 166 14.67 -13.94 2.06
CA ASN A 166 14.83 -12.67 1.33
C ASN A 166 14.08 -11.52 2.05
N PRO A 167 14.79 -10.65 2.78
CA PRO A 167 14.16 -9.59 3.57
C PRO A 167 13.51 -8.50 2.70
N VAL A 168 13.87 -8.37 1.43
CA VAL A 168 13.25 -7.41 0.51
C VAL A 168 11.87 -7.91 0.08
N VAL A 169 11.78 -9.18 -0.33
CA VAL A 169 10.50 -9.79 -0.73
C VAL A 169 9.52 -9.85 0.44
N LEU A 170 9.99 -10.17 1.64
CA LEU A 170 9.17 -10.11 2.86
C LEU A 170 8.57 -8.71 3.08
N ARG A 171 9.35 -7.64 2.87
CA ARG A 171 8.86 -6.26 2.99
C ARG A 171 7.83 -5.93 1.90
N LEU A 172 8.05 -6.39 0.67
CA LEU A 172 7.11 -6.19 -0.45
C LEU A 172 5.78 -6.91 -0.21
N LEU A 173 5.80 -8.15 0.28
CA LEU A 173 4.58 -8.89 0.63
C LEU A 173 3.80 -8.22 1.76
N ARG A 174 4.49 -7.74 2.80
CA ARG A 174 3.85 -6.93 3.86
C ARG A 174 3.24 -5.63 3.31
N ALA A 175 3.86 -5.04 2.31
CA ALA A 175 3.40 -3.78 1.73
C ALA A 175 2.21 -3.96 0.77
N ILE A 176 2.13 -5.09 0.08
CA ILE A 176 0.98 -5.43 -0.79
C ILE A 176 -0.20 -5.95 0.03
N HIS A 177 0.06 -6.47 1.25
CA HIS A 177 -1.00 -6.98 2.10
C HIS A 177 -2.03 -5.92 2.50
N MET A 178 -1.62 -4.71 2.91
CA MET A 178 -2.58 -3.71 3.39
C MET A 178 -3.62 -3.29 2.31
N PRO A 179 -3.21 -2.98 1.06
CA PRO A 179 -4.16 -2.76 -0.05
C PRO A 179 -5.14 -3.92 -0.26
N LEU A 180 -4.64 -5.15 -0.14
CA LEU A 180 -5.41 -6.38 -0.37
C LEU A 180 -6.22 -6.83 0.84
N ALA A 181 -5.98 -6.31 2.05
CA ALA A 181 -6.51 -6.87 3.29
C ALA A 181 -8.05 -6.95 3.30
N ASN A 182 -8.72 -5.92 2.82
CA ASN A 182 -10.18 -5.89 2.75
C ASN A 182 -10.73 -6.86 1.69
N LEU A 183 -10.05 -6.93 0.54
CA LEU A 183 -10.41 -7.86 -0.53
C LEU A 183 -10.24 -9.32 -0.08
N LEU A 184 -9.09 -9.65 0.49
CA LEU A 184 -8.80 -10.99 1.01
C LEU A 184 -9.76 -11.35 2.15
N ARG A 185 -10.08 -10.41 3.05
CA ARG A 185 -11.11 -10.61 4.07
C ARG A 185 -12.47 -10.96 3.46
N ALA A 186 -12.91 -10.22 2.44
CA ALA A 186 -14.19 -10.46 1.77
C ALA A 186 -14.21 -11.82 1.07
N VAL A 187 -13.16 -12.15 0.32
CA VAL A 187 -13.02 -13.45 -0.37
C VAL A 187 -12.99 -14.60 0.63
N SER A 188 -12.17 -14.52 1.68
CA SER A 188 -12.10 -15.56 2.71
C SER A 188 -13.45 -15.73 3.41
N THR A 189 -14.16 -14.63 3.71
CA THR A 189 -15.50 -14.69 4.31
C THR A 189 -16.48 -15.42 3.39
N GLU A 190 -16.49 -15.11 2.09
CA GLU A 190 -17.34 -15.79 1.10
C GLU A 190 -17.03 -17.29 1.03
N LEU A 191 -15.75 -17.66 0.94
CA LEU A 191 -15.33 -19.07 0.87
C LEU A 191 -15.73 -19.86 2.12
N LEU A 192 -15.57 -19.26 3.30
CA LEU A 192 -15.95 -19.86 4.58
C LEU A 192 -17.46 -20.06 4.69
N GLN A 193 -18.25 -19.02 4.39
CA GLN A 193 -19.71 -19.08 4.42
C GLN A 193 -20.27 -20.04 3.37
N GLY A 194 -19.59 -20.16 2.22
CA GLY A 194 -19.91 -21.12 1.16
C GLY A 194 -19.50 -22.56 1.47
N GLY A 195 -18.93 -22.84 2.64
CA GLY A 195 -18.49 -24.19 3.04
C GLY A 195 -17.27 -24.71 2.27
N ARG A 196 -16.50 -23.82 1.61
CA ARG A 196 -15.29 -24.15 0.84
C ARG A 196 -14.02 -24.19 1.69
N PHE A 197 -14.12 -23.95 3.00
CA PHE A 197 -12.99 -24.02 3.92
C PHE A 197 -12.14 -25.28 3.78
N PRO A 198 -12.69 -26.52 3.78
CA PRO A 198 -11.84 -27.71 3.75
C PRO A 198 -10.97 -27.79 2.49
N ALA A 199 -11.46 -27.30 1.35
CA ALA A 199 -10.71 -27.26 0.10
C ALA A 199 -9.61 -26.18 0.12
N LEU A 200 -9.88 -25.02 0.73
CA LEU A 200 -8.91 -23.94 0.90
C LEU A 200 -7.83 -24.30 1.91
N TYR A 201 -8.18 -24.98 2.99
CA TYR A 201 -7.20 -25.47 3.96
C TYR A 201 -6.30 -26.56 3.36
N ALA A 202 -6.88 -27.49 2.58
CA ALA A 202 -6.12 -28.55 1.93
C ALA A 202 -5.04 -27.99 0.97
N THR A 203 -5.31 -26.89 0.28
CA THR A 203 -4.29 -26.25 -0.57
C THR A 203 -3.16 -25.62 0.25
N HIS A 204 -3.46 -25.01 1.40
CA HIS A 204 -2.43 -24.56 2.34
C HIS A 204 -1.57 -25.71 2.89
N GLU A 205 -2.21 -26.83 3.25
CA GLU A 205 -1.52 -28.04 3.70
C GLU A 205 -0.58 -28.58 2.61
N ASP A 206 -1.04 -28.65 1.36
CA ASP A 206 -0.23 -29.07 0.22
C ASP A 206 1.01 -28.16 0.01
N ILE A 207 0.85 -26.84 0.13
CA ILE A 207 1.95 -25.87 0.02
C ILE A 207 3.02 -26.16 1.07
N ILE A 208 2.61 -26.23 2.34
CA ILE A 208 3.54 -26.43 3.46
C ILE A 208 4.20 -27.80 3.40
N HIS A 209 3.45 -28.86 3.10
CA HIS A 209 4.02 -30.19 2.90
C HIS A 209 4.97 -30.25 1.71
N GLY A 210 4.71 -29.50 0.64
CA GLY A 210 5.62 -29.36 -0.48
C GLY A 210 6.94 -28.69 -0.07
N ILE A 211 6.86 -27.59 0.69
CA ILE A 211 8.03 -26.90 1.26
C ILE A 211 8.86 -27.85 2.15
N VAL A 212 8.22 -28.53 3.10
CA VAL A 212 8.89 -29.45 4.04
C VAL A 212 9.59 -30.61 3.32
N ARG A 213 9.03 -31.09 2.21
CA ARG A 213 9.63 -32.15 1.36
C ARG A 213 10.71 -31.63 0.41
N GLY A 214 10.89 -30.31 0.32
CA GLY A 214 11.78 -29.67 -0.66
C GLY A 214 11.26 -29.73 -2.10
N ASP A 215 9.97 -29.98 -2.30
CA ASP A 215 9.32 -30.06 -3.61
C ASP A 215 8.70 -28.71 -3.98
N ALA A 216 9.56 -27.80 -4.44
CA ALA A 216 9.14 -26.47 -4.88
C ALA A 216 8.06 -26.51 -5.97
N ALA A 217 8.10 -27.51 -6.86
CA ALA A 217 7.17 -27.59 -7.99
C ALA A 217 5.76 -28.00 -7.54
N GLU A 218 5.62 -28.92 -6.59
CA GLU A 218 4.31 -29.21 -5.99
C GLU A 218 3.82 -28.04 -5.14
N ALA A 219 4.69 -27.44 -4.32
CA ALA A 219 4.30 -26.32 -3.46
C ALA A 219 3.77 -25.12 -4.28
N THR A 220 4.44 -24.75 -5.37
CA THR A 220 3.98 -23.69 -6.27
C THR A 220 2.66 -24.04 -6.95
N ARG A 221 2.51 -25.28 -7.46
CA ARG A 221 1.24 -25.73 -8.06
C ARG A 221 0.09 -25.74 -7.05
N ALA A 222 0.35 -26.06 -5.79
CA ALA A 222 -0.64 -26.00 -4.73
C ALA A 222 -1.11 -24.56 -4.44
N PHE A 223 -0.17 -23.61 -4.47
CA PHE A 223 -0.50 -22.19 -4.36
C PHE A 223 -1.30 -21.66 -5.55
N ASP A 224 -1.02 -22.10 -6.77
CA ASP A 224 -1.85 -21.74 -7.93
C ASP A 224 -3.29 -22.23 -7.76
N ARG A 225 -3.48 -23.50 -7.32
CA ARG A 225 -4.81 -24.03 -7.00
C ARG A 225 -5.52 -23.21 -5.91
N MET A 226 -4.78 -22.74 -4.91
CA MET A 226 -5.31 -21.87 -3.85
C MET A 226 -5.80 -20.53 -4.42
N LEU A 227 -5.00 -19.88 -5.27
CA LEU A 227 -5.39 -18.63 -5.93
C LEU A 227 -6.59 -18.82 -6.87
N ASP A 228 -6.65 -19.91 -7.62
CA ASP A 228 -7.79 -20.26 -8.46
C ASP A 228 -9.07 -20.34 -7.61
N GLN A 229 -9.04 -21.05 -6.47
CA GLN A 229 -10.19 -21.13 -5.57
C GLN A 229 -10.67 -19.75 -5.07
N THR A 230 -9.74 -18.81 -4.85
CA THR A 230 -10.05 -17.44 -4.41
C THR A 230 -10.60 -16.54 -5.51
N THR A 231 -10.41 -16.90 -6.78
CA THR A 231 -10.79 -16.07 -7.93
C THR A 231 -11.87 -16.69 -8.82
N GLU A 232 -12.13 -17.99 -8.66
CA GLU A 232 -13.09 -18.76 -9.45
C GLU A 232 -14.54 -18.28 -9.31
N GLY A 233 -15.31 -18.50 -10.37
CA GLY A 233 -16.77 -18.42 -10.33
C GLY A 233 -17.33 -17.07 -9.91
N GLY A 234 -16.62 -15.96 -10.15
CA GLY A 234 -17.05 -14.61 -9.75
C GLY A 234 -16.92 -14.32 -8.25
N THR A 235 -16.13 -15.11 -7.51
CA THR A 235 -15.84 -14.88 -6.08
C THR A 235 -15.24 -13.48 -5.87
N LEU A 236 -14.33 -13.07 -6.75
CA LEU A 236 -13.74 -11.74 -6.68
C LEU A 236 -14.78 -10.63 -6.91
N GLU A 237 -15.64 -10.79 -7.91
CA GLU A 237 -16.72 -9.85 -8.24
C GLU A 237 -17.75 -9.74 -7.10
N ARG A 238 -18.13 -10.88 -6.48
CA ARG A 238 -19.04 -10.91 -5.33
C ARG A 238 -18.42 -10.30 -4.08
N ALA A 239 -17.15 -10.58 -3.82
CA ALA A 239 -16.38 -9.98 -2.72
C ALA A 239 -16.24 -8.45 -2.87
N LEU A 240 -16.14 -7.95 -4.10
CA LEU A 240 -16.11 -6.51 -4.42
C LEU A 240 -17.51 -5.87 -4.42
N GLY A 241 -18.57 -6.66 -4.58
CA GLY A 241 -19.98 -6.25 -4.47
C GLY A 241 -20.53 -5.60 -5.75
N GLY A 242 -21.52 -6.24 -6.38
CA GLY A 242 -22.31 -5.68 -7.50
C GLY A 242 -23.24 -4.51 -7.14
N GLY A 243 -22.89 -3.69 -6.14
CA GLY A 243 -23.68 -2.55 -5.67
C GLY A 243 -23.05 -1.94 -4.42
N ALA A 244 -22.59 -0.69 -4.56
CA ALA A 244 -21.92 0.14 -3.55
C ALA A 244 -20.77 -0.57 -2.83
N ALA A 245 -19.55 -0.28 -3.29
CA ALA A 245 -18.36 -0.44 -2.46
C ALA A 245 -18.66 0.05 -1.04
N PRO A 246 -18.24 -0.66 0.02
CA PRO A 246 -18.22 -0.04 1.34
C PRO A 246 -17.51 1.30 1.17
N GLU A 247 -18.10 2.40 1.65
CA GLU A 247 -17.41 3.69 1.55
C GLU A 247 -15.99 3.46 2.08
N PRO A 248 -14.95 3.80 1.29
CA PRO A 248 -13.62 3.76 1.81
C PRO A 248 -13.64 4.65 3.05
N PRO A 249 -12.82 4.42 4.09
CA PRO A 249 -12.69 5.39 5.17
C PRO A 249 -12.10 6.75 4.71
N LEU A 250 -12.09 7.03 3.40
CA LEU A 250 -11.27 8.01 2.72
C LEU A 250 -12.14 8.71 1.66
N GLY A 251 -12.75 9.82 2.08
CA GLY A 251 -13.54 10.71 1.22
C GLY A 251 -12.70 11.51 0.22
N ILE A 252 -13.25 12.66 -0.18
CA ILE A 252 -12.84 13.59 -1.27
C ILE A 252 -11.32 13.88 -1.36
N GLY A 253 -10.54 13.68 -0.29
CA GLY A 253 -9.07 13.75 -0.26
C GLY A 253 -8.31 12.77 -1.17
N PHE A 254 -8.93 11.70 -1.66
CA PHE A 254 -8.28 10.71 -2.54
C PHE A 254 -7.74 11.31 -3.87
N LEU A 255 -8.43 12.29 -4.45
CA LEU A 255 -7.96 12.96 -5.67
C LEU A 255 -6.76 13.89 -5.40
N GLU A 256 -6.62 14.42 -4.18
CA GLU A 256 -5.44 15.18 -3.78
C GLU A 256 -4.26 14.26 -3.38
N ASP A 257 -4.54 13.04 -2.91
CA ASP A 257 -3.52 12.02 -2.66
C ASP A 257 -2.97 11.40 -3.96
N LEU A 258 -3.77 11.39 -5.03
CA LEU A 258 -3.30 11.10 -6.38
C LEU A 258 -2.34 12.20 -6.90
N GLN A 259 -2.61 13.47 -6.59
CA GLN A 259 -1.72 14.60 -6.89
C GLN A 259 -0.38 14.50 -6.11
N TRP A 260 -0.43 13.93 -4.89
CA TRP A 260 0.72 13.63 -4.05
C TRP A 260 1.60 12.49 -4.59
N ASN A 261 0.99 11.42 -5.10
CA ASN A 261 1.71 10.29 -5.71
C ASN A 261 2.34 10.65 -7.06
N LEU A 262 1.68 11.48 -7.87
CA LEU A 262 2.26 12.01 -9.09
C LEU A 262 3.56 12.74 -8.79
N THR A 263 3.66 13.57 -7.74
CA THR A 263 4.88 14.36 -7.46
C THR A 263 6.12 13.51 -7.15
N ARG A 264 5.93 12.29 -6.61
CA ARG A 264 7.00 11.30 -6.34
C ARG A 264 7.38 10.45 -7.55
N LEU A 265 6.44 10.18 -8.47
CA LEU A 265 6.74 9.58 -9.79
C LEU A 265 7.27 10.60 -10.79
N ILE A 266 6.95 11.88 -10.61
CA ILE A 266 7.33 12.98 -11.49
C ILE A 266 8.84 13.19 -11.55
N GLY A 267 9.60 12.91 -10.49
CA GLY A 267 11.07 13.00 -10.58
C GLY A 267 11.61 12.05 -11.67
N PRO A 268 11.45 10.73 -11.48
CA PRO A 268 11.86 9.74 -12.48
C PRO A 268 11.16 9.88 -13.83
N MET A 269 9.87 10.24 -13.85
CA MET A 269 9.13 10.46 -15.10
C MET A 269 9.57 11.73 -15.83
N ALA A 270 9.88 12.83 -15.13
CA ALA A 270 10.38 14.06 -15.75
C ALA A 270 11.77 13.84 -16.37
N ASP A 271 12.63 13.06 -15.71
CA ASP A 271 13.95 12.69 -16.23
C ASP A 271 13.86 11.90 -17.55
N VAL A 272 12.72 11.27 -17.84
CA VAL A 272 12.44 10.55 -19.09
C VAL A 272 11.64 11.41 -20.08
N LEU A 273 10.49 11.95 -19.65
CA LEU A 273 9.52 12.63 -20.50
C LEU A 273 9.98 14.01 -20.97
N ILE A 274 10.79 14.74 -20.18
CA ILE A 274 11.22 16.09 -20.55
C ILE A 274 12.24 16.05 -21.70
N PRO A 275 13.32 15.24 -21.66
CA PRO A 275 14.23 15.08 -22.80
C PRO A 275 13.50 14.57 -24.05
N GLU A 276 12.57 13.63 -23.88
CA GLU A 276 11.78 13.06 -24.96
C GLU A 276 10.86 14.11 -25.61
N ALA A 277 10.11 14.86 -24.80
CA ALA A 277 9.25 15.96 -25.27
C ALA A 277 10.05 17.06 -25.97
N ALA A 278 11.24 17.41 -25.46
CA ALA A 278 12.09 18.42 -26.08
C ALA A 278 12.59 17.96 -27.47
N SER A 279 13.03 16.69 -27.56
CA SER A 279 13.46 16.08 -28.81
C SER A 279 12.33 16.01 -29.84
N GLU A 280 11.13 15.58 -29.44
CA GLU A 280 10.00 15.40 -30.35
C GLU A 280 9.43 16.75 -30.84
N LEU A 281 9.49 17.78 -29.99
CA LEU A 281 9.05 19.13 -30.32
C LEU A 281 10.16 20.01 -30.95
N GLY A 282 11.39 19.50 -31.05
CA GLY A 282 12.53 20.21 -31.63
C GLY A 282 12.96 21.45 -30.82
N VAL A 283 12.81 21.40 -29.49
CA VAL A 283 13.15 22.50 -28.57
C VAL A 283 14.16 22.03 -27.52
N ASP A 284 14.96 22.96 -27.01
CA ASP A 284 15.91 22.68 -25.93
C ASP A 284 15.16 22.32 -24.63
N PRO A 285 15.60 21.34 -23.82
CA PRO A 285 14.94 20.97 -22.56
C PRO A 285 14.75 22.14 -21.59
N GLY A 286 15.69 23.09 -21.54
CA GLY A 286 15.57 24.31 -20.73
C GLY A 286 14.59 25.36 -21.28
N GLY A 287 14.15 25.20 -22.53
CA GLY A 287 13.19 26.07 -23.22
C GLY A 287 11.75 25.55 -23.22
N LEU A 288 11.48 24.40 -22.60
CA LEU A 288 10.14 23.83 -22.50
C LEU A 288 9.22 24.74 -21.64
N THR A 289 7.99 24.90 -22.11
CA THR A 289 6.94 25.66 -21.41
C THR A 289 5.72 24.77 -21.19
N ARG A 290 4.79 25.19 -20.32
CA ARG A 290 3.50 24.53 -20.12
C ARG A 290 2.82 24.12 -21.42
N THR A 291 2.75 25.06 -22.36
CA THR A 291 2.09 24.87 -23.66
C THR A 291 2.78 23.78 -24.51
N HIS A 292 4.11 23.63 -24.37
CA HIS A 292 4.84 22.54 -25.02
C HIS A 292 4.48 21.19 -24.39
N LEU A 293 4.49 21.10 -23.06
CA LEU A 293 4.17 19.89 -22.31
C LEU A 293 2.71 19.45 -22.49
N ASP A 294 1.76 20.39 -22.43
CA ASP A 294 0.33 20.14 -22.69
C ASP A 294 0.11 19.53 -24.08
N ARG A 295 0.82 20.05 -25.10
CA ARG A 295 0.71 19.56 -26.47
C ARG A 295 1.32 18.18 -26.65
N TYR A 296 2.47 17.92 -26.03
CA TYR A 296 3.14 16.62 -26.05
C TYR A 296 2.29 15.55 -25.34
N LEU A 297 1.83 15.83 -24.12
CA LEU A 297 1.00 14.90 -23.36
C LEU A 297 -0.38 14.67 -24.01
N ALA A 298 -0.97 15.69 -24.64
CA ALA A 298 -2.19 15.50 -25.44
C ALA A 298 -1.97 14.63 -26.69
N ALA A 299 -0.77 14.63 -27.28
CA ALA A 299 -0.43 13.72 -28.36
C ALA A 299 -0.26 12.28 -27.86
N LEU A 300 0.39 12.09 -26.70
CA LEU A 300 0.52 10.81 -26.00
C LEU A 300 -0.84 10.23 -25.58
N ALA A 301 -1.73 11.08 -25.03
CA ALA A 301 -3.07 10.70 -24.60
C ALA A 301 -3.95 10.18 -25.75
N ARG A 302 -3.73 10.65 -26.98
CA ARG A 302 -4.45 10.13 -28.18
C ARG A 302 -4.01 8.71 -28.56
N GLN A 303 -2.86 8.25 -28.08
CA GLN A 303 -2.34 6.91 -28.31
C GLN A 303 -2.76 5.92 -27.20
N LEU A 304 -3.30 6.42 -26.08
CA LEU A 304 -3.70 5.64 -24.90
C LEU A 304 -5.20 5.84 -24.60
N PRO A 305 -6.09 4.94 -25.04
CA PRO A 305 -7.53 5.10 -24.82
C PRO A 305 -7.90 4.93 -23.34
N GLY A 306 -8.54 5.94 -22.74
CA GLY A 306 -9.19 5.84 -21.42
C GLY A 306 -8.80 6.89 -20.37
N ALA A 307 -7.74 7.67 -20.59
CA ALA A 307 -7.27 8.65 -19.60
C ALA A 307 -8.05 9.99 -19.69
N LYS A 308 -8.41 10.59 -18.54
CA LYS A 308 -9.22 11.82 -18.50
C LYS A 308 -8.35 13.05 -18.77
N GLN A 309 -8.85 13.99 -19.58
CA GLN A 309 -8.10 15.18 -20.00
C GLN A 309 -7.60 16.07 -18.84
N ALA A 310 -8.29 16.05 -17.70
CA ALA A 310 -7.89 16.78 -16.49
C ALA A 310 -6.63 16.21 -15.83
N GLU A 311 -6.39 14.90 -15.90
CA GLU A 311 -5.23 14.23 -15.31
C GLU A 311 -3.94 14.60 -16.08
N TRP A 312 -4.04 14.69 -17.41
CA TRP A 312 -2.92 15.12 -18.26
C TRP A 312 -2.53 16.58 -18.06
N GLN A 313 -3.51 17.46 -17.84
CA GLN A 313 -3.26 18.87 -17.54
C GLN A 313 -2.59 19.05 -16.17
N ALA A 314 -3.01 18.27 -15.17
CA ALA A 314 -2.36 18.26 -13.86
C ALA A 314 -0.90 17.76 -13.94
N LEU A 315 -0.63 16.72 -14.74
CA LEU A 315 0.73 16.23 -14.98
C LEU A 315 1.60 17.27 -15.69
N ALA A 316 1.07 17.96 -16.71
CA ALA A 316 1.79 19.02 -17.43
C ALA A 316 2.22 20.17 -16.50
N GLU A 317 1.32 20.62 -15.61
CA GLU A 317 1.62 21.66 -14.62
C GLU A 317 2.72 21.25 -13.65
N LEU A 318 2.71 19.98 -13.22
CA LEU A 318 3.69 19.47 -12.27
C LEU A 318 5.07 19.26 -12.93
N LEU A 319 5.11 18.79 -14.18
CA LEU A 319 6.35 18.67 -14.97
C LEU A 319 6.98 20.05 -15.23
N GLU A 320 6.18 21.07 -15.58
CA GLU A 320 6.68 22.43 -15.79
C GLU A 320 7.31 23.01 -14.52
N LYS A 321 6.67 22.83 -13.36
CA LYS A 321 7.14 23.34 -12.06
C LYS A 321 8.44 22.70 -11.57
N ARG A 322 8.77 21.49 -12.05
CA ARG A 322 9.94 20.74 -11.58
C ARG A 322 11.23 21.10 -12.32
N TYR A 323 11.13 21.47 -13.60
CA TYR A 323 12.27 21.71 -14.49
C TYR A 323 12.55 23.20 -14.75
N ARG A 324 11.80 24.09 -14.09
CA ARG A 324 12.14 25.52 -13.90
C ARG A 324 12.65 25.75 -12.48
#